data_AF-A0A7Y3Y053-F1
#
_entry.id   AF-A0A7Y3Y053-F1
#
_cell.length_a   1.000
_cell.length_b   1.000
_cell.length_c   1.000
_cell.angle_alpha   90.00
_cell.angle_beta   90.00
_cell.angle_gamma   90.00
#
_symmetry.space_group_name_H-M   'P 1'
#
loop_
_entity.id
_entity.type
_entity.pdbx_description
1 polymer ?
#
loop_
_entity_poly.entity_id
_entity_poly.type
_entity_poly.pdbx_seq_one_letter_code
_entity_poly.pdbx_strand_id
1 'polypeptide(L)'
;MKIDNFVVSRNILNSKFKYGLKFTPERVLNKYSDYMLVVIKKNFRNKEFYNMCFKKSTGFNNFTFTKDKFKNFIDFLNNFYKGTWSEKKEEEFDIDNKKIILTILNDEHIKISSVKDENRVFFLLNKEEFREYILSLDAVYRERKILNNLKNTKIDYMKKEEKKELYLETLYILLNDSIDNKDENRFNIISKEINRIKR
;
A
#
# COMPACT_ATOMS: atom_id res chain seq x y z
N MET A 1 9.79 4.67 -19.89
CA MET A 1 10.01 5.37 -18.61
C MET A 1 10.46 4.37 -17.54
N LYS A 2 11.35 4.74 -16.61
CA LYS A 2 11.79 3.89 -15.48
C LYS A 2 10.92 4.21 -14.25
N ILE A 3 10.08 3.27 -13.84
CA ILE A 3 9.47 3.27 -12.49
C ILE A 3 10.57 2.81 -11.53
N ASP A 4 11.41 3.73 -11.08
CA ASP A 4 12.45 3.44 -10.11
C ASP A 4 11.95 3.66 -8.67
N ASN A 5 12.14 2.62 -7.86
CA ASN A 5 12.19 2.60 -6.40
C ASN A 5 10.85 2.51 -5.65
N PHE A 6 10.44 1.26 -5.43
CA PHE A 6 9.82 0.86 -4.17
C PHE A 6 10.65 1.43 -3.00
N VAL A 7 10.11 2.40 -2.27
CA VAL A 7 10.77 2.91 -1.05
C VAL A 7 10.41 1.97 0.09
N VAL A 8 11.23 0.95 0.30
CA VAL A 8 11.21 0.14 1.51
C VAL A 8 12.20 0.76 2.49
N SER A 9 11.72 1.42 3.55
CA SER A 9 12.62 1.90 4.60
C SER A 9 13.19 0.69 5.34
N ARG A 10 14.43 0.29 5.03
CA ARG A 10 15.24 -0.53 5.94
C ARG A 10 15.64 0.36 7.12
N ASN A 11 15.19 -0.03 8.31
CA ASN A 11 15.73 0.36 9.60
C ASN A 11 15.62 1.86 9.98
N ILE A 12 14.45 2.27 10.46
CA ILE A 12 14.36 3.25 11.54
C ILE A 12 13.38 2.65 12.55
N LEU A 13 13.89 2.24 13.72
CA LEU A 13 13.16 1.56 14.80
C LEU A 13 11.91 2.31 15.34
N ASN A 14 11.57 3.48 14.81
CA ASN A 14 10.39 4.26 15.17
C ASN A 14 9.58 4.82 13.97
N SER A 15 9.94 4.49 12.72
CA SER A 15 9.25 5.08 11.56
C SER A 15 8.13 4.18 11.03
N LYS A 16 6.89 4.66 11.16
CA LYS A 16 5.62 4.01 10.78
C LYS A 16 5.37 4.02 9.26
N PHE A 17 6.40 3.74 8.47
CA PHE A 17 6.34 3.72 7.02
C PHE A 17 6.25 2.27 6.53
N LYS A 18 5.18 1.93 5.80
CA LYS A 18 4.99 0.58 5.27
C LYS A 18 5.42 0.43 3.82
N TYR A 19 5.05 1.39 2.97
CA TYR A 19 5.17 1.30 1.52
C TYR A 19 4.87 2.65 0.89
N GLY A 20 5.59 3.02 -0.18
CA GLY A 20 5.27 4.22 -0.95
C GLY A 20 5.76 4.17 -2.40
N LEU A 21 5.10 4.95 -3.25
CA LEU A 21 5.42 5.14 -4.67
C LEU A 21 5.87 6.58 -4.90
N LYS A 22 7.08 6.73 -5.45
CA LYS A 22 7.61 8.00 -5.94
C LYS A 22 7.35 8.10 -7.44
N PHE A 23 6.69 9.16 -7.86
CA PHE A 23 6.44 9.51 -9.25
C PHE A 23 7.24 10.75 -9.62
N THR A 24 8.08 10.65 -10.64
CA THR A 24 8.95 11.74 -11.11
C THR A 24 8.60 12.01 -12.57
N PRO A 25 7.87 13.11 -12.87
CA PRO A 25 7.50 13.44 -14.25
C PRO A 25 8.74 13.67 -15.11
N GLU A 26 8.66 13.41 -16.41
CA GLU A 26 9.77 13.59 -17.35
C GLU A 26 10.18 15.06 -17.48
N ARG A 27 9.19 15.96 -17.41
CA ARG A 27 9.37 17.41 -17.61
C ARG A 27 9.84 18.19 -16.38
N VAL A 28 10.28 17.51 -15.32
CA VAL A 28 10.89 18.19 -14.17
C VAL A 28 12.34 18.56 -14.46
N LEU A 29 12.76 19.74 -13.99
CA LEU A 29 14.13 20.21 -14.14
C LEU A 29 15.11 19.40 -13.28
N ASN A 30 14.70 19.03 -12.06
CA ASN A 30 15.54 18.25 -11.15
C ASN A 30 14.85 16.94 -10.75
N LYS A 31 15.21 15.84 -11.44
CA LYS A 31 14.65 14.50 -11.19
C LYS A 31 14.93 13.93 -9.79
N TYR A 32 15.91 14.50 -9.07
CA TYR A 32 16.23 14.06 -7.71
C TYR A 32 15.31 14.73 -6.67
N SER A 33 15.09 16.04 -6.79
CA SER A 33 14.31 16.83 -5.82
C SER A 33 12.83 16.95 -6.13
N ASP A 34 12.46 16.84 -7.41
CA ASP A 34 11.12 17.19 -7.89
C ASP A 34 10.31 15.93 -8.15
N TYR A 35 9.35 15.64 -7.27
CA TYR A 35 8.56 14.43 -7.34
C TYR A 35 7.22 14.54 -6.63
N MET A 36 6.31 13.68 -7.04
CA MET A 36 5.09 13.34 -6.30
C MET A 36 5.33 12.02 -5.57
N LEU A 37 4.86 11.88 -4.34
CA LEU A 37 5.10 10.69 -3.53
C LEU A 37 3.83 10.33 -2.77
N VAL A 38 3.44 9.06 -2.81
CA VAL A 38 2.36 8.53 -1.97
C VAL A 38 2.91 7.48 -1.04
N VAL A 39 2.57 7.57 0.24
CA VAL A 39 3.06 6.66 1.27
C VAL A 39 1.94 6.25 2.20
N ILE A 40 1.89 4.96 2.53
CA ILE A 40 0.96 4.44 3.53
C ILE A 40 1.60 4.57 4.91
N LYS A 41 0.94 5.29 5.80
CA LYS A 41 1.36 5.50 7.19
C LYS A 41 0.34 4.93 8.16
N LYS A 42 0.81 4.65 9.38
CA LYS A 42 -0.03 4.32 10.53
C LYS A 42 0.03 5.40 11.58
N ASN A 43 -1.09 5.69 12.24
CA ASN A 43 -1.08 6.52 13.44
C ASN A 43 -0.79 5.68 14.71
N PHE A 44 -0.71 6.32 15.86
CA PHE A 44 -0.50 5.66 17.16
C PHE A 44 -1.63 4.69 17.54
N ARG A 45 -2.84 4.90 17.01
CA ARG A 45 -4.00 4.02 17.17
C ARG A 45 -4.06 2.90 16.12
N ASN A 46 -2.96 2.64 15.42
CA ASN A 46 -2.84 1.65 14.34
C ASN A 46 -3.80 1.87 13.14
N LYS A 47 -4.49 3.03 13.07
CA LYS A 47 -5.31 3.41 11.91
C LYS A 47 -4.39 3.87 10.79
N GLU A 48 -4.66 3.36 9.60
CA GLU A 48 -3.86 3.63 8.41
C GLU A 48 -4.42 4.82 7.64
N PHE A 49 -3.52 5.58 7.04
CA PHE A 49 -3.86 6.72 6.20
C PHE A 49 -2.85 6.84 5.06
N TYR A 50 -3.28 7.48 3.97
CA TYR A 50 -2.43 7.73 2.80
C TYR A 50 -1.87 9.13 2.93
N ASN A 51 -0.56 9.27 2.83
CA ASN A 51 0.11 10.57 2.83
C ASN A 51 0.65 10.84 1.43
N MET A 52 0.14 11.87 0.78
CA MET A 52 0.60 12.31 -0.53
C MET A 52 1.45 13.56 -0.39
N CYS A 53 2.51 13.64 -1.17
CA CYS A 53 3.51 14.68 -1.12
C CYS A 53 3.77 15.18 -2.54
N PHE A 54 3.77 16.50 -2.71
CA PHE A 54 4.20 17.20 -3.91
C PHE A 54 5.42 18.01 -3.52
N LYS A 55 6.60 17.60 -3.98
CA LYS A 55 7.86 18.25 -3.61
C LYS A 55 8.56 18.77 -4.86
N LYS A 56 8.93 20.04 -4.84
CA LYS A 56 9.90 20.64 -5.74
C LYS A 56 11.03 21.25 -4.92
N SER A 57 12.14 21.56 -5.56
CA SER A 57 13.23 22.35 -4.97
C SER A 57 12.72 23.64 -4.30
N THR A 58 11.70 24.26 -4.88
CA THR A 58 11.14 25.55 -4.43
C THR A 58 9.99 25.44 -3.43
N GLY A 59 9.47 24.24 -3.14
CA GLY A 59 8.31 24.13 -2.26
C GLY A 59 7.85 22.70 -2.00
N PHE A 60 7.09 22.52 -0.93
CA PHE A 60 6.61 21.22 -0.49
C PHE A 60 5.18 21.31 0.05
N ASN A 61 4.30 20.45 -0.47
CA ASN A 61 2.93 20.31 -0.01
C ASN A 61 2.62 18.86 0.34
N ASN A 62 1.93 18.67 1.46
CA ASN A 62 1.54 17.35 1.95
C ASN A 62 0.04 17.25 2.23
N PHE A 63 -0.53 16.10 1.91
CA PHE A 63 -1.95 15.78 2.06
C PHE A 63 -2.08 14.47 2.81
N THR A 64 -3.06 14.41 3.70
CA THR A 64 -3.37 13.19 4.45
C THR A 64 -4.79 12.78 4.12
N PHE A 65 -4.95 11.56 3.65
CA PHE A 65 -6.23 11.01 3.23
C PHE A 65 -6.61 9.84 4.12
N THR A 66 -7.87 9.81 4.53
CA THR A 66 -8.52 8.57 4.93
C THR A 66 -8.68 7.65 3.71
N LYS A 67 -8.98 6.37 3.94
CA LYS A 67 -9.19 5.41 2.86
C LYS A 67 -10.26 5.86 1.85
N ASP A 68 -11.39 6.36 2.34
CA ASP A 68 -12.50 6.76 1.49
C ASP A 68 -12.19 8.04 0.72
N LYS A 69 -11.58 9.05 1.38
CA LYS A 69 -11.13 10.27 0.69
C LYS A 69 -10.07 9.96 -0.37
N PHE A 70 -9.17 9.02 -0.12
CA PHE A 70 -8.14 8.62 -1.10
C PHE A 70 -8.77 7.95 -2.32
N LYS A 71 -9.78 7.09 -2.12
CA LYS A 71 -10.54 6.52 -3.23
C LYS A 71 -11.27 7.60 -4.03
N ASN A 72 -11.96 8.51 -3.37
CA ASN A 72 -12.66 9.62 -4.02
C ASN A 72 -11.69 10.50 -4.83
N PHE A 73 -10.46 10.70 -4.33
CA PHE A 73 -9.43 11.40 -5.09
C PHE A 73 -9.04 10.64 -6.36
N ILE A 74 -8.83 9.32 -6.29
CA ILE A 74 -8.55 8.50 -7.49
C ILE A 74 -9.71 8.56 -8.48
N ASP A 75 -10.95 8.50 -7.99
CA ASP A 75 -12.16 8.60 -8.83
C ASP A 75 -12.25 9.99 -9.50
N PHE A 76 -11.93 11.06 -8.77
CA PHE A 76 -11.80 12.42 -9.31
C PHE A 76 -10.77 12.49 -10.46
N LEU A 77 -9.55 11.97 -10.26
CA LEU A 77 -8.54 11.96 -11.32
C LEU A 77 -9.00 11.18 -12.56
N ASN A 78 -9.66 10.03 -12.36
CA ASN A 78 -10.21 9.22 -13.45
C ASN A 78 -11.30 9.94 -14.23
N ASN A 79 -12.21 10.63 -13.53
CA ASN A 79 -13.27 11.40 -14.16
C ASN A 79 -12.70 12.57 -14.96
N PHE A 80 -11.70 13.27 -14.42
CA PHE A 80 -10.96 14.30 -15.13
C PHE A 80 -10.31 13.74 -16.40
N TYR A 81 -9.62 12.60 -16.30
CA TYR A 81 -8.97 11.94 -17.44
C TYR A 81 -9.95 11.54 -18.55
N LYS A 82 -11.16 11.10 -18.19
CA LYS A 82 -12.21 10.69 -19.15
C LYS A 82 -12.92 11.87 -19.83
N GLY A 83 -12.82 13.08 -19.27
CA GLY A 83 -13.42 14.28 -19.87
C GLY A 83 -12.82 14.62 -21.24
N THR A 84 -13.42 15.57 -21.93
CA THR A 84 -12.92 16.09 -23.22
C THR A 84 -11.68 16.96 -23.01
N TRP A 85 -10.63 16.77 -23.82
CA TRP A 85 -9.31 17.42 -23.66
C TRP A 85 -9.08 18.62 -24.59
N SER A 86 -10.05 18.91 -25.47
CA SER A 86 -9.94 19.95 -26.50
C SER A 86 -10.18 21.37 -25.97
N GLU A 87 -10.68 21.50 -24.74
CA GLU A 87 -10.98 22.80 -24.13
C GLU A 87 -10.19 22.97 -22.83
N LYS A 88 -9.79 24.21 -22.54
CA LYS A 88 -9.21 24.57 -21.25
C LYS A 88 -10.24 24.28 -20.17
N LYS A 89 -9.93 23.28 -19.35
CA LYS A 89 -10.77 22.83 -18.25
C LYS A 89 -9.96 22.85 -16.97
N GLU A 90 -10.59 23.34 -15.89
CA GLU A 90 -10.02 23.32 -14.56
C GLU A 90 -11.00 22.67 -13.58
N GLU A 91 -10.50 21.74 -12.77
CA GLU A 91 -11.28 21.14 -11.68
C GLU A 91 -10.47 21.12 -10.39
N GLU A 92 -11.16 21.26 -9.26
CA GLU A 92 -10.55 21.32 -7.93
C GLU A 92 -11.03 20.15 -7.06
N PHE A 93 -10.13 19.67 -6.20
CA PHE A 93 -10.42 18.66 -5.19
C PHE A 93 -9.96 19.15 -3.81
N ASP A 94 -10.92 19.34 -2.91
CA ASP A 94 -10.70 19.89 -1.57
C ASP A 94 -10.37 18.84 -0.51
N ILE A 95 -9.38 19.15 0.33
CA ILE A 95 -8.86 18.29 1.41
C ILE A 95 -8.51 19.15 2.63
N ASP A 96 -9.42 19.26 3.59
CA ASP A 96 -9.16 19.80 4.94
C ASP A 96 -8.32 21.11 4.91
N ASN A 97 -8.81 22.11 4.17
CA ASN A 97 -8.20 23.44 3.90
C ASN A 97 -7.05 23.49 2.90
N LYS A 98 -6.82 22.41 2.16
CA LYS A 98 -5.88 22.35 1.04
C LYS A 98 -6.64 21.93 -0.20
N LYS A 99 -6.09 22.22 -1.38
CA LYS A 99 -6.71 21.76 -2.63
C LYS A 99 -5.69 21.25 -3.63
N ILE A 100 -6.16 20.32 -4.45
CA ILE A 100 -5.46 19.87 -5.64
C ILE A 100 -6.26 20.34 -6.84
N ILE A 101 -5.60 21.03 -7.76
CA ILE A 101 -6.21 21.64 -8.94
C ILE A 101 -5.62 20.97 -10.17
N LEU A 102 -6.48 20.47 -11.05
CA LEU A 102 -6.11 19.95 -12.36
C LEU A 102 -6.51 20.94 -13.43
N THR A 103 -5.56 21.32 -14.29
CA THR A 103 -5.81 22.21 -15.41
C THR A 103 -5.37 21.53 -16.70
N ILE A 104 -6.27 21.41 -17.69
CA ILE A 104 -5.90 21.06 -19.07
C ILE A 104 -5.25 22.29 -19.70
N LEU A 105 -4.00 22.15 -20.13
CA LEU A 105 -3.30 23.24 -20.80
C LEU A 105 -3.49 23.20 -22.32
N ASN A 106 -3.50 21.99 -22.88
CA ASN A 106 -3.78 21.66 -24.27
C ASN A 106 -4.13 20.16 -24.38
N ASP A 107 -4.32 19.69 -25.61
CA ASP A 107 -4.77 18.33 -25.94
C ASP A 107 -3.88 17.20 -25.37
N GLU A 108 -2.62 17.48 -25.06
CA GLU A 108 -1.64 16.50 -24.58
C GLU A 108 -1.18 16.73 -23.15
N HIS A 109 -1.39 17.91 -22.57
CA HIS A 109 -0.73 18.32 -21.33
C HIS A 109 -1.70 18.75 -20.22
N ILE A 110 -1.45 18.21 -19.03
CA ILE A 110 -2.14 18.55 -17.79
C ILE A 110 -1.17 19.15 -16.80
N LYS A 111 -1.63 20.19 -16.11
CA LYS A 111 -0.99 20.73 -14.92
C LYS A 111 -1.71 20.21 -13.68
N ILE A 112 -1.00 19.51 -12.80
CA ILE A 112 -1.46 19.17 -11.46
C ILE A 112 -0.83 20.13 -10.46
N SER A 113 -1.66 20.88 -9.72
CA SER A 113 -1.22 21.87 -8.75
C SER A 113 -1.71 21.51 -7.37
N SER A 114 -0.80 21.42 -6.42
CA SER A 114 -1.10 21.35 -5.01
C SER A 114 -1.06 22.74 -4.39
N VAL A 115 -2.10 23.11 -3.65
CA VAL A 115 -2.19 24.38 -2.93
C VAL A 115 -2.42 24.09 -1.46
N LYS A 116 -1.54 24.64 -0.63
CA LYS A 116 -1.65 24.62 0.83
C LYS A 116 -1.28 26.02 1.31
N ASP A 117 -2.25 26.72 1.88
CA ASP A 117 -2.10 28.11 2.29
C ASP A 117 -1.61 28.94 1.08
N GLU A 118 -0.54 29.74 1.23
CA GLU A 118 0.07 30.50 0.14
C GLU A 118 1.04 29.66 -0.73
N ASN A 119 1.37 28.44 -0.31
CA ASN A 119 2.34 27.62 -1.03
C ASN A 119 1.68 26.80 -2.14
N ARG A 120 2.10 27.05 -3.38
CA ARG A 120 1.64 26.34 -4.57
C ARG A 120 2.78 25.59 -5.25
N VAL A 121 2.64 24.27 -5.37
CA VAL A 121 3.59 23.40 -6.08
C VAL A 121 2.85 22.71 -7.21
N PHE A 122 3.36 22.82 -8.44
CA PHE A 122 2.74 22.20 -9.61
C PHE A 122 3.70 21.32 -10.41
N PHE A 123 3.13 20.35 -11.11
CA PHE A 123 3.81 19.51 -12.09
C PHE A 123 3.06 19.55 -13.41
N LEU A 124 3.83 19.48 -14.50
CA LEU A 124 3.32 19.32 -15.84
C LEU A 124 3.47 17.84 -16.22
N LEU A 125 2.38 17.25 -16.67
CA LEU A 125 2.28 15.85 -17.08
C LEU A 125 1.75 15.82 -18.50
N ASN A 126 2.26 14.91 -19.32
CA ASN A 126 1.54 14.52 -20.52
C ASN A 126 0.36 13.57 -20.16
N LYS A 127 -0.49 13.28 -21.14
CA LYS A 127 -1.67 12.43 -20.97
C LYS A 127 -1.32 11.01 -20.49
N GLU A 128 -0.24 10.44 -21.02
CA GLU A 128 0.22 9.09 -20.66
C GLU A 128 0.74 9.05 -19.22
N GLU A 129 1.60 10.00 -18.84
CA GLU A 129 2.12 10.18 -17.48
C GLU A 129 0.99 10.36 -16.46
N PHE A 130 -0.03 11.14 -16.82
CA PHE A 130 -1.18 11.32 -15.93
C PHE A 130 -1.98 10.02 -15.77
N ARG A 131 -2.17 9.24 -16.85
CA ARG A 131 -2.78 7.91 -16.79
C ARG A 131 -1.97 6.96 -15.92
N GLU A 132 -0.65 6.90 -16.10
CA GLU A 132 0.25 6.07 -15.31
C GLU A 132 0.25 6.45 -13.83
N TYR A 133 0.20 7.76 -13.54
CA TYR A 133 0.05 8.25 -12.19
C TYR A 133 -1.25 7.73 -11.55
N ILE A 134 -2.39 7.83 -12.24
CA ILE A 134 -3.68 7.30 -11.76
C ILE A 134 -3.61 5.79 -11.50
N LEU A 135 -3.06 5.02 -12.45
CA LEU A 135 -2.91 3.57 -12.32
C LEU A 135 -2.04 3.19 -11.11
N SER A 136 -0.97 3.94 -10.88
CA SER A 136 -0.08 3.76 -9.73
C SER A 136 -0.80 3.98 -8.41
N LEU A 137 -1.64 5.02 -8.32
CA LEU A 137 -2.45 5.29 -7.12
C LEU A 137 -3.49 4.20 -6.87
N ASP A 138 -4.16 3.73 -7.93
CA ASP A 138 -5.15 2.66 -7.85
C ASP A 138 -4.50 1.33 -7.42
N ALA A 139 -3.30 1.01 -7.91
CA ALA A 139 -2.54 -0.15 -7.46
C ALA A 139 -2.26 -0.11 -5.95
N VAL A 140 -1.77 1.03 -5.44
CA VAL A 140 -1.54 1.25 -4.00
C VAL A 140 -2.83 1.05 -3.18
N TYR A 141 -3.96 1.50 -3.71
CA TYR A 141 -5.25 1.33 -3.06
C TYR A 141 -5.73 -0.13 -3.05
N ARG A 142 -5.64 -0.82 -4.20
CA ARG A 142 -6.10 -2.21 -4.40
C ARG A 142 -5.26 -3.22 -3.64
N GLU A 143 -3.93 -3.14 -3.70
CA GLU A 143 -3.05 -4.02 -2.92
C GLU A 143 -3.40 -3.98 -1.43
N ARG A 144 -3.73 -2.79 -0.91
CA ARG A 144 -4.15 -2.65 0.47
C ARG A 144 -5.51 -3.29 0.75
N LYS A 145 -6.46 -3.18 -0.17
CA LYS A 145 -7.75 -3.88 -0.07
C LYS A 145 -7.52 -5.40 -0.01
N ILE A 146 -6.66 -5.93 -0.86
CA ILE A 146 -6.30 -7.36 -0.88
C ILE A 146 -5.63 -7.78 0.44
N LEU A 147 -4.61 -7.05 0.91
CA LEU A 147 -3.94 -7.35 2.18
C LEU A 147 -4.88 -7.30 3.39
N ASN A 148 -5.83 -6.37 3.42
CA ASN A 148 -6.82 -6.29 4.49
C ASN A 148 -7.82 -7.45 4.40
N ASN A 149 -8.24 -7.84 3.19
CA ASN A 149 -9.10 -9.00 2.98
C ASN A 149 -8.39 -10.30 3.42
N LEU A 150 -7.13 -10.48 3.04
CA LEU A 150 -6.30 -11.64 3.42
C LEU A 150 -6.10 -11.74 4.94
N LYS A 151 -5.95 -10.61 5.64
CA LYS A 151 -5.88 -10.59 7.12
C LYS A 151 -7.19 -10.94 7.80
N ASN A 152 -8.32 -10.63 7.17
CA ASN A 152 -9.65 -10.89 7.73
C ASN A 152 -10.13 -12.31 7.44
N THR A 153 -9.60 -12.95 6.43
CA THR A 153 -9.76 -14.39 6.24
C THR A 153 -8.85 -15.12 7.21
N LYS A 154 -9.43 -15.84 8.18
CA LYS A 154 -8.76 -16.98 8.81
C LYS A 154 -8.56 -18.04 7.73
N ILE A 155 -7.61 -17.82 6.82
CA ILE A 155 -7.21 -18.84 5.85
C ILE A 155 -6.40 -19.82 6.65
N ASP A 156 -7.02 -20.96 6.91
CA ASP A 156 -6.30 -22.10 7.40
C ASP A 156 -5.45 -22.63 6.24
N TYR A 157 -4.17 -22.28 6.23
CA TYR A 157 -3.25 -22.63 5.13
C TYR A 157 -2.95 -24.13 5.06
N MET A 158 -3.37 -24.90 6.07
CA MET A 158 -3.32 -26.36 6.05
C MET A 158 -4.73 -26.93 5.96
N LYS A 159 -4.90 -27.88 5.05
CA LYS A 159 -6.07 -28.76 5.03
C LYS A 159 -6.15 -29.55 6.33
N LYS A 160 -7.36 -30.00 6.67
CA LYS A 160 -7.60 -30.76 7.90
C LYS A 160 -6.75 -32.04 7.95
N GLU A 161 -6.52 -32.64 6.80
CA GLU A 161 -5.69 -33.83 6.61
C GLU A 161 -4.21 -33.53 6.89
N GLU A 162 -3.67 -32.44 6.33
CA GLU A 162 -2.28 -31.99 6.55
C GLU A 162 -2.02 -31.67 8.03
N LYS A 163 -3.00 -31.08 8.72
CA LYS A 163 -2.91 -30.86 10.18
C LYS A 163 -2.89 -32.16 10.96
N LYS A 164 -3.72 -33.12 10.55
CA LYS A 164 -3.80 -34.43 11.21
C LYS A 164 -2.48 -35.18 11.05
N GLU A 165 -1.88 -35.10 9.87
CA GLU A 165 -0.57 -35.68 9.55
C GLU A 165 0.55 -35.04 10.36
N LEU A 166 0.67 -33.70 10.34
CA LEU A 166 1.68 -32.97 11.12
C LEU A 166 1.55 -33.23 12.63
N TYR A 167 0.31 -33.30 13.15
CA TYR A 167 0.07 -33.62 14.54
C TYR A 167 0.53 -35.05 14.88
N LEU A 168 0.25 -36.01 14.00
CA LEU A 168 0.66 -37.40 14.16
C LEU A 168 2.18 -37.57 14.10
N GLU A 169 2.86 -36.89 13.17
CA GLU A 169 4.33 -36.82 13.12
C GLU A 169 4.92 -36.26 14.40
N THR A 170 4.35 -35.16 14.92
CA THR A 170 4.78 -34.56 16.18
C THR A 170 4.64 -35.53 17.34
N LEU A 171 3.54 -36.29 17.40
CA LEU A 171 3.34 -37.31 18.43
C LEU A 171 4.38 -38.43 18.34
N TYR A 172 4.78 -38.87 17.15
CA TYR A 172 5.85 -39.87 17.02
C TYR A 172 7.22 -39.33 17.45
N ILE A 173 7.54 -38.08 17.14
CA ILE A 173 8.77 -37.44 17.60
C ILE A 173 8.79 -37.42 19.14
N LEU A 174 7.68 -37.00 19.77
CA LEU A 174 7.56 -36.99 21.23
C LEU A 174 7.58 -38.40 21.84
N LEU A 175 7.05 -39.40 21.12
CA LEU A 175 7.10 -40.79 21.54
C LEU A 175 8.55 -41.29 21.58
N ASN A 176 9.33 -41.03 20.52
CA ASN A 176 10.74 -41.39 20.45
C ASN A 176 11.56 -40.70 21.54
N ASP A 177 11.35 -39.40 21.76
CA ASP A 177 11.97 -38.66 22.88
C ASP A 177 11.65 -39.30 24.24
N SER A 178 10.43 -39.83 24.42
CA SER A 178 10.06 -40.53 25.66
C SER A 178 10.80 -41.86 25.82
N ILE A 179 11.08 -42.57 24.72
CA ILE A 179 11.88 -43.81 24.73
C ILE A 179 13.33 -43.50 25.08
N ASP A 180 13.92 -42.48 24.45
CA ASP A 180 15.30 -42.06 24.68
C ASP A 180 15.52 -41.66 26.15
N ASN A 181 14.53 -40.99 26.75
CA ASN A 181 14.57 -40.57 28.16
C ASN A 181 14.07 -41.64 29.16
N LYS A 182 13.65 -42.83 28.68
CA LYS A 182 13.05 -43.89 29.51
C LYS A 182 11.84 -43.42 30.35
N ASP A 183 11.05 -42.49 29.83
CA ASP A 183 9.85 -41.96 30.48
C ASP A 183 8.61 -42.78 30.09
N GLU A 184 8.32 -43.80 30.88
CA GLU A 184 7.22 -44.74 30.67
C GLU A 184 5.83 -44.08 30.74
N ASN A 185 5.67 -43.08 31.61
CA ASN A 185 4.39 -42.37 31.75
C ASN A 185 4.07 -41.57 30.49
N ARG A 186 5.06 -40.82 29.99
CA ARG A 186 4.93 -40.01 28.79
C ARG A 186 4.74 -40.88 27.54
N PHE A 187 5.46 -42.00 27.45
CA PHE A 187 5.28 -43.00 26.40
C PHE A 187 3.84 -43.53 26.34
N ASN A 188 3.28 -43.91 27.49
CA ASN A 188 1.93 -44.47 27.58
C ASN A 188 0.84 -43.46 27.21
N ILE A 189 1.01 -42.19 27.61
CA ILE A 189 0.07 -41.11 27.27
C ILE A 189 0.07 -40.85 25.77
N ILE A 190 1.25 -40.69 25.16
CA ILE A 190 1.37 -40.40 23.73
C ILE A 190 0.88 -41.58 22.89
N SER A 191 1.19 -42.82 23.29
CA SER A 191 0.72 -44.03 22.59
C SER A 191 -0.80 -44.13 22.56
N LYS A 192 -1.48 -43.82 23.67
CA LYS A 192 -2.96 -43.78 23.72
C LYS A 192 -3.52 -42.73 22.76
N GLU A 193 -2.87 -41.57 22.68
CA GLU A 193 -3.32 -40.48 21.83
C GLU A 193 -3.14 -40.80 20.34
N ILE A 194 -2.00 -41.39 19.94
CA ILE A 194 -1.80 -41.88 18.56
C ILE A 194 -2.86 -42.91 18.17
N ASN A 195 -3.16 -43.87 19.07
CA ASN A 195 -4.18 -44.89 18.83
C ASN A 195 -5.59 -44.30 18.70
N ARG A 196 -5.89 -43.22 19.43
CA ARG A 196 -7.16 -42.50 19.34
C ARG A 196 -7.33 -41.80 17.98
N ILE A 197 -6.25 -41.28 17.40
CA ILE A 197 -6.26 -40.54 16.13
C ILE A 197 -6.32 -41.47 14.91
N LYS A 198 -5.79 -42.69 15.04
CA LYS A 198 -5.77 -43.73 14.00
C LYS A 198 -7.06 -44.55 13.90
N ARG A 199 -7.89 -44.58 14.94
CA ARG A 199 -9.26 -45.11 14.88
C ARG A 199 -10.16 -44.18 14.06
#